data_AF-A0A163Q0G1-F1
#
_entry.id   AF-A0A163Q0G1-F1
#
_cell.length_a   1.000
_cell.length_b   1.000
_cell.length_c   1.000
_cell.angle_alpha   90.00
_cell.angle_beta   90.00
_cell.angle_gamma   90.00
#
_symmetry.space_group_name_H-M   'P 1'
#
loop_
_entity.id
_entity.type
_entity.pdbx_description
1 polymer ?
#
loop_
_entity_poly.entity_id
_entity_poly.type
_entity_poly.pdbx_seq_one_letter_code
_entity_poly.pdbx_strand_id
1 'polypeptide(L)'
;MDKDQLLGSTAASADGEAARAGTDPVLDPTPADAAPDDPTGAPPSGIEDTPAKPGLDDLVAGWVGRALDVYPRPGLPLTAHWDASAAGLVRQVPYVPRFATKPLELLDRFGAVHVGPREVGFDGDAVDWDRVIELRTHPAWSSLSADALEANFAQYLSVIPRLPGRGWVLGKVSELLVSLYLAVVPLPDDVARLLEVGDTSDDHTEEGPEEVAERDLFTRRTVTEIVYKRRFGEGERQACTTSVLLQLAFPESTDAMLALAAERGVRVVHVPVDEGEMGATIKRAASWRSAALGLRERFARAEGPTA
;
A
#
# COMPACT_ATOMS: atom_id res chain seq x y z
N MET A 1 0.20 61.33 -3.69
CA MET A 1 0.05 62.53 -2.85
C MET A 1 -1.39 62.57 -2.37
N ASP A 2 -1.52 62.82 -1.07
CA ASP A 2 -2.73 63.08 -0.28
C ASP A 2 -3.75 61.94 -0.11
N LYS A 3 -4.42 61.80 1.03
CA LYS A 3 -4.21 62.10 2.47
C LYS A 3 -5.62 61.98 3.05
N ASP A 4 -5.71 61.41 4.26
CA ASP A 4 -6.68 61.82 5.28
C ASP A 4 -8.19 61.59 4.96
N GLN A 5 -9.02 60.96 5.81
CA GLN A 5 -8.88 60.47 7.18
C GLN A 5 -10.27 59.97 7.65
N LEU A 6 -10.30 59.33 8.82
CA LEU A 6 -11.41 59.27 9.81
C LEU A 6 -12.52 58.23 9.54
N LEU A 7 -12.97 57.35 10.46
CA LEU A 7 -12.81 57.03 11.91
C LEU A 7 -13.42 55.60 12.05
N GLY A 8 -13.18 54.72 13.02
CA GLY A 8 -12.57 54.78 14.34
C GLY A 8 -13.29 53.77 15.27
N SER A 9 -12.55 53.22 16.24
CA SER A 9 -12.99 52.64 17.54
C SER A 9 -13.37 51.15 17.65
N THR A 10 -12.60 50.38 18.43
CA THR A 10 -12.85 50.01 19.87
C THR A 10 -12.03 48.74 20.22
N ALA A 11 -10.86 48.90 20.86
CA ALA A 11 -10.55 48.68 22.29
C ALA A 11 -10.41 47.20 22.74
N ALA A 12 -9.19 46.83 23.12
CA ALA A 12 -8.81 45.56 23.75
C ALA A 12 -8.32 45.85 25.18
N SER A 13 -8.85 45.11 26.15
CA SER A 13 -8.41 45.13 27.56
C SER A 13 -7.30 44.11 27.78
N ALA A 14 -6.27 44.54 28.49
CA ALA A 14 -5.27 43.71 29.14
C ALA A 14 -5.44 43.89 30.65
N ASP A 15 -5.40 42.80 31.42
CA ASP A 15 -5.16 42.85 32.86
C ASP A 15 -4.28 41.66 33.25
N GLY A 16 -3.24 41.97 34.01
CA GLY A 16 -2.28 41.02 34.56
C GLY A 16 -2.08 41.25 36.05
N GLU A 17 -1.73 40.14 36.70
CA GLU A 17 -0.66 40.03 37.70
C GLU A 17 -0.94 40.24 39.22
N ALA A 18 -0.53 39.17 39.93
CA ALA A 18 0.11 39.06 41.26
C ALA A 18 -0.66 39.29 42.56
N ALA A 19 -0.64 38.24 43.40
CA ALA A 19 -0.50 38.35 44.85
C ALA A 19 0.34 37.18 45.40
N ARG A 20 1.33 37.50 46.24
CA ARG A 20 2.20 36.58 46.99
C ARG A 20 2.08 36.83 48.51
N ALA A 21 2.32 35.75 49.27
CA ALA A 21 3.05 35.64 50.55
C ALA A 21 2.34 35.70 51.92
N GLY A 22 2.52 34.59 52.68
CA GLY A 22 2.98 34.51 54.09
C GLY A 22 1.91 34.32 55.19
N THR A 23 2.10 33.65 56.35
CA THR A 23 3.14 32.79 56.96
C THR A 23 2.56 32.26 58.32
N ASP A 24 2.57 30.93 58.58
CA ASP A 24 2.72 30.12 59.84
C ASP A 24 2.17 30.53 61.24
N PRO A 25 2.29 29.71 62.33
CA PRO A 25 2.19 28.24 62.53
C PRO A 25 1.36 27.84 63.80
N VAL A 26 1.04 26.55 64.01
CA VAL A 26 0.89 25.97 65.38
C VAL A 26 1.44 24.54 65.44
N LEU A 27 2.23 24.30 66.48
CA LEU A 27 3.04 23.12 66.81
C LEU A 27 2.25 21.95 67.44
N ASP A 28 2.73 20.74 67.13
CA ASP A 28 2.61 19.41 67.78
C ASP A 28 2.94 19.43 69.31
N PRO A 29 2.71 18.37 70.15
CA PRO A 29 3.16 16.98 69.90
C PRO A 29 2.37 15.83 70.60
N THR A 30 2.67 14.56 70.24
CA THR A 30 3.28 13.51 71.13
C THR A 30 3.07 12.09 70.56
N PRO A 31 4.03 11.14 70.76
CA PRO A 31 4.34 10.06 69.82
C PRO A 31 4.12 8.63 70.36
N ALA A 32 4.58 7.67 69.55
CA ALA A 32 4.93 6.27 69.83
C ALA A 32 3.90 5.23 69.36
N ASP A 33 4.24 4.46 68.32
CA ASP A 33 4.93 3.19 68.55
C ASP A 33 5.64 2.70 67.28
N ALA A 34 6.69 1.91 67.47
CA ALA A 34 7.65 1.52 66.45
C ALA A 34 7.46 0.06 65.94
N ALA A 35 7.79 -0.10 64.65
CA ALA A 35 8.46 -1.25 64.00
C ALA A 35 7.60 -2.31 63.25
N PRO A 36 8.22 -3.21 62.44
CA PRO A 36 8.73 -2.96 61.07
C PRO A 36 8.27 -4.03 60.03
N ASP A 37 8.74 -3.87 58.79
CA ASP A 37 8.83 -4.86 57.68
C ASP A 37 7.56 -5.32 56.93
N ASP A 38 7.44 -4.92 55.65
CA ASP A 38 7.35 -5.84 54.48
C ASP A 38 7.25 -5.02 53.16
N PRO A 39 8.25 -5.03 52.26
CA PRO A 39 8.13 -4.39 50.94
C PRO A 39 7.65 -5.41 49.90
N THR A 40 6.36 -5.77 49.94
CA THR A 40 5.73 -6.53 48.85
C THR A 40 4.45 -5.84 48.39
N GLY A 41 4.64 -4.70 47.70
CA GLY A 41 3.59 -3.97 47.02
C GLY A 41 4.04 -3.61 45.61
N ALA A 42 4.16 -4.62 44.73
CA ALA A 42 4.22 -4.36 43.30
C ALA A 42 2.99 -3.53 42.90
N PRO A 43 3.13 -2.41 42.18
CA PRO A 43 1.97 -1.71 41.65
C PRO A 43 1.21 -2.67 40.71
N PRO A 44 -0.13 -2.62 40.65
CA PRO A 44 -0.87 -3.44 39.71
C PRO A 44 -0.34 -3.13 38.31
N SER A 45 0.18 -4.16 37.66
CA SER A 45 0.56 -4.14 36.25
C SER A 45 -0.63 -3.55 35.50
N GLY A 46 -0.50 -2.29 35.11
CA GLY A 46 -1.33 -1.73 34.07
C GLY A 46 -1.18 -2.68 32.91
N ILE A 47 -2.28 -3.31 32.53
CA ILE A 47 -2.45 -3.77 31.16
C ILE A 47 -2.37 -2.47 30.37
N GLU A 48 -1.15 -2.09 29.99
CA GLU A 48 -0.94 -1.20 28.88
C GLU A 48 -1.64 -1.91 27.73
N ASP A 49 -2.83 -1.42 27.39
CA ASP A 49 -3.47 -1.70 26.11
C ASP A 49 -2.46 -1.30 25.04
N THR A 50 -1.57 -2.23 24.71
CA THR A 50 -0.76 -2.17 23.52
C THR A 50 -1.80 -2.07 22.41
N PRO A 51 -1.88 -0.94 21.67
CA PRO A 51 -2.91 -0.79 20.66
C PRO A 51 -2.80 -1.99 19.73
N ALA A 52 -3.86 -2.81 19.70
CA ALA A 52 -3.90 -4.01 18.89
C ALA A 52 -3.46 -3.62 17.47
N LYS A 53 -2.48 -4.36 16.93
CA LYS A 53 -1.98 -4.15 15.56
C LYS A 53 -3.20 -4.07 14.63
N PRO A 54 -3.35 -3.01 13.80
CA PRO A 54 -4.45 -2.95 12.85
C PRO A 54 -4.34 -4.14 11.91
N GLY A 55 -5.37 -4.99 11.88
CA GLY A 55 -5.40 -6.14 10.98
C GLY A 55 -5.40 -5.67 9.53
N LEU A 56 -5.04 -6.55 8.60
CA LEU A 56 -5.16 -6.28 7.16
C LEU A 56 -6.56 -5.72 6.79
N ASP A 57 -7.59 -6.22 7.47
CA ASP A 57 -8.99 -5.78 7.35
C ASP A 57 -9.24 -4.32 7.78
N ASP A 58 -8.43 -3.78 8.68
CA ASP A 58 -8.50 -2.36 9.09
C ASP A 58 -7.80 -1.43 8.09
N LEU A 59 -6.85 -1.96 7.32
CA LEU A 59 -6.03 -1.22 6.36
C LEU A 59 -6.63 -1.18 4.97
N VAL A 60 -7.31 -2.26 4.60
CA VAL A 60 -7.96 -2.44 3.31
C VAL A 60 -9.37 -1.86 3.39
N ALA A 61 -9.73 -0.99 2.45
CA ALA A 61 -11.11 -0.53 2.38
C ALA A 61 -12.03 -1.74 2.23
N GLY A 62 -13.04 -1.90 3.10
CA GLY A 62 -13.81 -3.15 3.16
C GLY A 62 -14.50 -3.60 1.86
N TRP A 63 -14.71 -2.69 0.89
CA TRP A 63 -15.19 -3.08 -0.44
C TRP A 63 -14.09 -3.74 -1.30
N VAL A 64 -12.82 -3.36 -1.12
CA VAL A 64 -11.66 -3.92 -1.82
C VAL A 64 -11.46 -5.38 -1.41
N GLY A 65 -11.47 -5.67 -0.10
CA GLY A 65 -11.37 -7.06 0.39
C GLY A 65 -12.44 -7.96 -0.23
N ARG A 66 -13.71 -7.54 -0.15
CA ARG A 66 -14.81 -8.25 -0.80
C ARG A 66 -14.65 -8.38 -2.32
N ALA A 67 -14.14 -7.35 -2.99
CA ALA A 67 -13.90 -7.41 -4.42
C ALA A 67 -12.83 -8.46 -4.76
N LEU A 68 -11.75 -8.55 -3.97
CA LEU A 68 -10.68 -9.54 -4.13
C LEU A 68 -11.14 -10.97 -3.83
N ASP A 69 -12.03 -11.14 -2.85
CA ASP A 69 -12.57 -12.45 -2.47
C ASP A 69 -13.47 -13.04 -3.56
N VAL A 70 -14.26 -12.19 -4.20
CA VAL A 70 -15.22 -12.60 -5.23
C VAL A 70 -14.59 -12.64 -6.62
N TYR A 71 -13.48 -11.94 -6.84
CA TYR A 71 -12.85 -11.89 -8.16
C TYR A 71 -12.38 -13.28 -8.59
N PRO A 72 -12.66 -13.72 -9.83
CA PRO A 72 -12.19 -15.00 -10.33
C PRO A 72 -10.67 -15.14 -10.20
N ARG A 73 -10.19 -16.32 -9.83
CA ARG A 73 -8.76 -16.67 -9.81
C ARG A 73 -8.40 -17.46 -11.07
N PRO A 74 -7.20 -17.29 -11.64
CA PRO A 74 -6.75 -18.11 -12.75
C PRO A 74 -6.49 -19.53 -12.24
N GLY A 75 -7.28 -20.50 -12.71
CA GLY A 75 -7.12 -21.91 -12.36
C GLY A 75 -6.21 -22.63 -13.35
N LEU A 76 -5.31 -23.50 -12.84
CA LEU A 76 -4.49 -24.39 -13.67
C LEU A 76 -5.15 -25.78 -13.81
N PRO A 77 -5.18 -26.39 -15.01
CA PRO A 77 -4.69 -25.85 -16.29
C PRO A 77 -5.57 -24.70 -16.80
N LEU A 78 -4.95 -23.67 -17.37
CA LEU A 78 -5.66 -22.48 -17.83
C LEU A 78 -6.46 -22.81 -19.10
N THR A 79 -7.79 -22.98 -18.99
CA THR A 79 -8.66 -23.31 -20.13
C THR A 79 -9.30 -22.09 -20.79
N ALA A 80 -9.34 -20.96 -20.10
CA ALA A 80 -9.93 -19.71 -20.55
C ALA A 80 -8.96 -18.54 -20.30
N HIS A 81 -9.20 -17.42 -20.97
CA HIS A 81 -8.48 -16.19 -20.69
C HIS A 81 -8.89 -15.67 -19.31
N TRP A 82 -7.91 -15.22 -18.53
CA TRP A 82 -8.10 -14.54 -17.27
C TRP A 82 -7.43 -13.17 -17.32
N ASP A 83 -8.17 -12.16 -16.90
CA ASP A 83 -7.69 -10.80 -16.77
C ASP A 83 -8.08 -10.19 -15.43
N ALA A 84 -7.21 -9.33 -14.89
CA ALA A 84 -7.51 -8.49 -13.76
C ALA A 84 -7.03 -7.07 -14.04
N SER A 85 -7.88 -6.08 -13.76
CA SER A 85 -7.55 -4.66 -13.90
C SER A 85 -8.12 -3.85 -12.75
N ALA A 86 -7.56 -2.67 -12.50
CA ALA A 86 -8.09 -1.77 -11.47
C ALA A 86 -9.57 -1.42 -11.74
N ALA A 87 -9.92 -1.20 -13.01
CA ALA A 87 -11.30 -0.94 -13.40
C ALA A 87 -12.21 -2.17 -13.22
N GLY A 88 -11.73 -3.37 -13.52
CA GLY A 88 -12.43 -4.63 -13.26
C GLY A 88 -12.78 -4.83 -11.79
N LEU A 89 -11.87 -4.47 -10.89
CA LEU A 89 -12.10 -4.50 -9.44
C LEU A 89 -13.04 -3.37 -8.98
N VAL A 90 -12.88 -2.15 -9.46
CA VAL A 90 -13.77 -1.03 -9.11
C VAL A 90 -15.21 -1.27 -9.58
N ARG A 91 -15.42 -2.04 -10.66
CA ARG A 91 -16.76 -2.46 -11.09
C ARG A 91 -17.47 -3.38 -10.07
N GLN A 92 -16.75 -3.97 -9.13
CA GLN A 92 -17.31 -4.76 -8.01
C GLN A 92 -17.83 -3.88 -6.86
N VAL A 93 -17.61 -2.57 -6.91
CA VAL A 93 -18.16 -1.64 -5.92
C VAL A 93 -19.70 -1.71 -5.95
N PRO A 94 -20.37 -1.88 -4.79
CA PRO A 94 -21.82 -1.80 -4.73
C PRO A 94 -22.31 -0.44 -5.24
N TYR A 95 -23.18 -0.46 -6.26
CA TYR A 95 -23.77 0.73 -6.89
C TYR A 95 -22.77 1.66 -7.61
N VAL A 96 -22.17 1.18 -8.71
CA VAL A 96 -21.42 2.04 -9.64
C VAL A 96 -22.37 3.05 -10.31
N PRO A 97 -22.18 4.38 -10.14
CA PRO A 97 -23.01 5.36 -10.79
C PRO A 97 -22.89 5.31 -12.31
N ARG A 98 -23.99 5.53 -13.03
CA ARG A 98 -24.00 5.46 -14.51
C ARG A 98 -23.05 6.46 -15.18
N PHE A 99 -22.74 7.58 -14.53
CA PHE A 99 -21.77 8.55 -15.04
C PHE A 99 -20.31 8.07 -14.95
N ALA A 100 -20.02 7.07 -14.12
CA ALA A 100 -18.68 6.54 -13.89
C ALA A 100 -18.28 5.42 -14.87
N THR A 101 -19.21 4.87 -15.64
CA THR A 101 -18.95 3.71 -16.50
C THR A 101 -17.98 4.03 -17.65
N LYS A 102 -18.15 5.16 -18.33
CA LYS A 102 -17.26 5.57 -19.44
C LYS A 102 -15.83 5.84 -18.98
N PRO A 103 -15.58 6.61 -17.89
CA PRO A 103 -14.23 6.75 -17.35
C PRO A 103 -13.60 5.41 -16.93
N LEU A 104 -14.38 4.47 -16.37
CA LEU A 104 -13.88 3.13 -16.01
C LEU A 104 -13.45 2.32 -17.24
N GLU A 105 -14.18 2.39 -18.35
CA GLU A 105 -13.78 1.72 -19.61
C GLU A 105 -12.41 2.19 -20.12
N LEU A 106 -12.04 3.45 -19.89
CA LEU A 106 -10.71 3.96 -20.25
C LEU A 106 -9.61 3.39 -19.37
N LEU A 107 -9.95 2.95 -18.15
CA LEU A 107 -9.03 2.40 -17.17
C LEU A 107 -8.84 0.88 -17.28
N ASP A 108 -9.70 0.18 -18.03
CA ASP A 108 -9.58 -1.28 -18.23
C ASP A 108 -8.21 -1.68 -18.82
N ARG A 109 -7.49 -0.75 -19.46
CA ARG A 109 -6.14 -0.95 -20.02
C ARG A 109 -5.00 -0.60 -19.08
N PHE A 110 -5.21 0.00 -17.92
CA PHE A 110 -4.10 0.51 -17.10
C PHE A 110 -3.90 -0.34 -15.86
N GLY A 111 -2.72 -0.93 -15.73
CA GLY A 111 -2.42 -1.85 -14.64
C GLY A 111 -3.00 -3.23 -14.81
N ALA A 112 -3.47 -3.56 -16.01
CA ALA A 112 -4.17 -4.80 -16.24
C ALA A 112 -3.18 -5.95 -16.42
N VAL A 113 -3.46 -7.10 -15.81
CA VAL A 113 -2.69 -8.34 -15.95
C VAL A 113 -3.53 -9.31 -16.75
N HIS A 114 -2.95 -9.89 -17.79
CA HIS A 114 -3.63 -10.79 -18.72
C HIS A 114 -2.86 -12.10 -18.80
N VAL A 115 -3.53 -13.22 -18.56
CA VAL A 115 -2.97 -14.55 -18.79
C VAL A 115 -4.01 -15.41 -19.50
N GLY A 116 -3.63 -15.96 -20.64
CA GLY A 116 -4.48 -16.82 -21.44
C GLY A 116 -3.71 -18.02 -21.99
N PRO A 117 -4.42 -19.02 -22.53
CA PRO A 117 -3.79 -20.18 -23.14
C PRO A 117 -2.95 -19.83 -24.39
N ARG A 118 -3.20 -18.66 -24.99
CA ARG A 118 -2.53 -18.24 -26.24
C ARG A 118 -1.65 -17.02 -26.06
N GLU A 119 -1.91 -16.21 -25.05
CA GLU A 119 -1.28 -14.90 -24.88
C GLU A 119 -1.05 -14.56 -23.42
N VAL A 120 -0.13 -13.63 -23.17
CA VAL A 120 0.19 -13.06 -21.86
C VAL A 120 0.49 -11.58 -22.03
N GLY A 121 0.14 -10.75 -21.06
CA GLY A 121 0.37 -9.32 -21.23
C GLY A 121 0.10 -8.46 -20.01
N PHE A 122 0.45 -7.20 -20.18
CA PHE A 122 0.21 -6.13 -19.23
C PHE A 122 -0.44 -4.94 -19.92
N ASP A 123 -1.17 -4.13 -19.15
CA ASP A 123 -1.69 -2.83 -19.55
C ASP A 123 -2.55 -2.85 -20.85
N GLY A 124 -3.33 -3.92 -21.00
CA GLY A 124 -4.23 -4.09 -22.16
C GLY A 124 -3.50 -4.46 -23.46
N ASP A 125 -2.20 -4.73 -23.39
CA ASP A 125 -1.38 -5.20 -24.49
C ASP A 125 -0.94 -6.66 -24.25
N ALA A 126 -1.58 -7.58 -24.98
CA ALA A 126 -1.25 -9.00 -24.94
C ALA A 126 -0.22 -9.40 -26.02
N VAL A 127 0.59 -10.39 -25.70
CA VAL A 127 1.61 -10.98 -26.57
C VAL A 127 1.33 -12.46 -26.71
N ASP A 128 1.22 -12.95 -27.95
CA ASP A 128 1.13 -14.38 -28.23
C ASP A 128 2.33 -15.12 -27.63
N TRP A 129 2.07 -16.24 -26.94
CA TRP A 129 3.13 -17.05 -26.34
C TRP A 129 4.19 -17.50 -27.35
N ASP A 130 3.81 -17.75 -28.61
CA ASP A 130 4.73 -18.12 -29.71
C ASP A 130 5.76 -17.03 -30.03
N ARG A 131 5.51 -15.80 -29.57
CA ARG A 131 6.41 -14.65 -29.73
C ARG A 131 7.18 -14.33 -28.46
N VAL A 132 6.79 -14.88 -27.31
CA VAL A 132 7.48 -14.63 -26.05
C VAL A 132 8.82 -15.36 -26.07
N ILE A 133 9.88 -14.63 -25.78
CA ILE A 133 11.25 -15.14 -25.73
C ILE A 133 11.61 -15.44 -24.28
N GLU A 134 11.28 -14.50 -23.39
CA GLU A 134 11.68 -14.54 -21.99
C GLU A 134 10.68 -13.82 -21.10
N LEU A 135 10.43 -14.40 -19.93
CA LEU A 135 9.79 -13.72 -18.81
C LEU A 135 10.85 -13.36 -17.78
N ARG A 136 10.90 -12.09 -17.37
CA ARG A 136 11.75 -11.65 -16.26
C ARG A 136 10.90 -11.47 -15.02
N THR A 137 11.38 -12.06 -13.93
CA THR A 137 10.77 -11.90 -12.63
C THR A 137 11.68 -11.13 -11.70
N HIS A 138 11.13 -10.18 -10.98
CA HIS A 138 11.81 -9.46 -9.91
C HIS A 138 11.06 -9.67 -8.59
N PRO A 139 11.75 -9.60 -7.45
CA PRO A 139 11.07 -9.47 -6.17
C PRO A 139 10.14 -8.26 -6.19
N ALA A 140 8.92 -8.43 -5.71
CA ALA A 140 7.84 -7.46 -5.89
C ALA A 140 8.21 -6.07 -5.35
N TRP A 141 8.88 -6.01 -4.20
CA TRP A 141 9.31 -4.75 -3.57
C TRP A 141 10.23 -3.91 -4.45
N SER A 142 10.99 -4.51 -5.38
CA SER A 142 11.87 -3.75 -6.28
C SER A 142 11.10 -2.84 -7.24
N SER A 143 9.84 -3.17 -7.52
CA SER A 143 8.95 -2.43 -8.42
C SER A 143 7.91 -1.57 -7.67
N LEU A 144 7.89 -1.65 -6.34
CA LEU A 144 6.95 -0.94 -5.48
C LEU A 144 7.69 0.20 -4.78
N SER A 145 7.58 1.43 -5.27
CA SER A 145 8.06 2.63 -4.58
C SER A 145 6.98 3.69 -4.54
N ALA A 146 7.06 4.62 -3.58
CA ALA A 146 6.13 5.76 -3.53
C ALA A 146 6.19 6.60 -4.81
N ASP A 147 7.38 6.82 -5.38
CA ASP A 147 7.55 7.56 -6.63
C ASP A 147 6.91 6.83 -7.82
N ALA A 148 7.06 5.51 -7.89
CA ALA A 148 6.44 4.69 -8.93
C ALA A 148 4.90 4.68 -8.78
N LEU A 149 4.40 4.62 -7.55
CA LEU A 149 2.98 4.73 -7.25
C LEU A 149 2.43 6.12 -7.63
N GLU A 150 3.14 7.21 -7.28
CA GLU A 150 2.76 8.58 -7.64
C GLU A 150 2.79 8.81 -9.16
N ALA A 151 3.81 8.29 -9.86
CA ALA A 151 3.90 8.33 -11.32
C ALA A 151 2.72 7.59 -11.97
N ASN A 152 2.36 6.43 -11.45
CA ASN A 152 1.22 5.65 -11.91
C ASN A 152 -0.11 6.38 -11.66
N PHE A 153 -0.27 7.03 -10.49
CA PHE A 153 -1.40 7.93 -10.24
C PHE A 153 -1.46 9.11 -11.21
N ALA A 154 -0.33 9.75 -11.50
CA ALA A 154 -0.26 10.82 -12.48
C ALA A 154 -0.67 10.33 -13.88
N GLN A 155 -0.30 9.11 -14.24
CA GLN A 155 -0.72 8.47 -15.49
C GLN A 155 -2.24 8.29 -15.54
N TYR A 156 -2.87 7.78 -14.48
CA TYR A 156 -4.34 7.71 -14.39
C TYR A 156 -5.02 9.08 -14.58
N LEU A 157 -4.45 10.12 -13.96
CA LEU A 157 -4.97 11.50 -14.08
C LEU A 157 -4.86 12.06 -15.49
N SER A 158 -3.86 11.64 -16.26
CA SER A 158 -3.63 12.09 -17.65
C SER A 158 -4.59 11.45 -18.65
N VAL A 159 -4.97 10.20 -18.40
CA VAL A 159 -5.78 9.38 -19.33
C VAL A 159 -7.25 9.72 -19.23
N ILE A 160 -7.78 9.86 -18.02
CA ILE A 160 -9.20 10.11 -17.82
C ILE A 160 -9.47 11.57 -18.22
N PRO A 161 -10.24 11.88 -19.28
CA PRO A 161 -10.55 13.26 -19.62
C PRO A 161 -11.36 13.90 -18.48
N ARG A 162 -11.47 15.23 -18.46
CA ARG A 162 -12.30 15.96 -17.47
C ARG A 162 -13.79 15.71 -17.73
N LEU A 163 -14.26 14.50 -17.41
CA LEU A 163 -15.62 14.01 -17.60
C LEU A 163 -16.38 14.01 -16.26
N PRO A 164 -17.72 14.14 -16.29
CA PRO A 164 -18.53 13.85 -15.11
C PRO A 164 -18.26 12.43 -14.64
N GLY A 165 -18.07 12.24 -13.33
CA GLY A 165 -17.71 10.94 -12.75
C GLY A 165 -16.21 10.67 -12.57
N ARG A 166 -15.34 11.52 -13.13
CA ARG A 166 -13.88 11.36 -12.98
C ARG A 166 -13.45 11.33 -11.51
N GLY A 167 -13.96 12.24 -10.68
CA GLY A 167 -13.65 12.28 -9.24
C GLY A 167 -13.97 10.95 -8.57
N TRP A 168 -15.22 10.50 -8.70
CA TRP A 168 -15.68 9.22 -8.16
C TRP A 168 -14.79 8.03 -8.57
N VAL A 169 -14.43 7.93 -9.86
CA VAL A 169 -13.57 6.85 -10.36
C VAL A 169 -12.16 6.94 -9.78
N LEU A 170 -11.57 8.14 -9.76
CA LEU A 170 -10.24 8.34 -9.20
C LEU A 170 -10.21 8.08 -7.69
N GLY A 171 -11.24 8.49 -6.95
CA GLY A 171 -11.40 8.18 -5.54
C GLY A 171 -11.39 6.67 -5.30
N LYS A 172 -12.19 5.90 -6.06
CA LYS A 172 -12.23 4.44 -5.93
C LYS A 172 -10.97 3.73 -6.39
N VAL A 173 -10.34 4.17 -7.47
CA VAL A 173 -9.04 3.64 -7.90
C VAL A 173 -7.96 3.96 -6.86
N SER A 174 -8.00 5.14 -6.26
CA SER A 174 -7.05 5.52 -5.20
C SER A 174 -7.25 4.69 -3.93
N GLU A 175 -8.49 4.52 -3.49
CA GLU A 175 -8.83 3.60 -2.39
C GLU A 175 -8.33 2.18 -2.68
N LEU A 176 -8.54 1.68 -3.89
CA LEU A 176 -8.07 0.36 -4.32
C LEU A 176 -6.55 0.25 -4.24
N LEU A 177 -5.84 1.12 -4.96
CA LEU A 177 -4.38 1.03 -5.07
C LEU A 177 -3.70 1.23 -3.72
N VAL A 178 -4.18 2.16 -2.89
CA VAL A 178 -3.67 2.33 -1.53
C VAL A 178 -3.97 1.09 -0.70
N SER A 179 -5.16 0.50 -0.79
CA SER A 179 -5.48 -0.73 -0.05
C SER A 179 -4.59 -1.89 -0.47
N LEU A 180 -4.40 -2.12 -1.78
CA LEU A 180 -3.50 -3.14 -2.31
C LEU A 180 -2.06 -2.89 -1.89
N TYR A 181 -1.64 -1.63 -1.92
CA TYR A 181 -0.29 -1.26 -1.50
C TYR A 181 -0.07 -1.51 0.00
N LEU A 182 -1.01 -1.11 0.84
CA LEU A 182 -0.96 -1.34 2.29
C LEU A 182 -1.11 -2.80 2.67
N ALA A 183 -1.74 -3.62 1.82
CA ALA A 183 -1.84 -5.06 2.00
C ALA A 183 -0.52 -5.81 1.75
N VAL A 184 0.37 -5.22 0.95
CA VAL A 184 1.62 -5.84 0.52
C VAL A 184 2.82 -5.26 1.28
N VAL A 185 2.75 -4.02 1.74
CA VAL A 185 3.85 -3.35 2.43
C VAL A 185 3.85 -3.72 3.93
N PRO A 186 4.93 -4.33 4.45
CA PRO A 186 5.04 -4.69 5.87
C PRO A 186 4.96 -3.46 6.78
N LEU A 187 4.50 -3.61 8.02
CA LEU A 187 4.45 -2.49 8.96
C LEU A 187 5.88 -2.03 9.32
N PRO A 188 6.08 -0.76 9.72
CA PRO A 188 7.40 -0.24 10.06
C PRO A 188 8.13 -1.04 11.16
N ASP A 189 7.38 -1.62 12.09
CA ASP A 189 7.93 -2.43 13.19
C ASP A 189 8.38 -3.82 12.68
N ASP A 190 7.64 -4.39 11.73
CA ASP A 190 7.99 -5.68 11.10
C ASP A 190 9.21 -5.51 10.17
N VAL A 191 9.30 -4.36 9.51
CA VAL A 191 10.49 -3.93 8.76
C VAL A 191 11.74 -3.88 9.65
N ALA A 192 11.65 -3.33 10.86
CA ALA A 192 12.78 -3.28 11.79
C ALA A 192 13.22 -4.70 12.20
N ARG A 193 12.27 -5.59 12.47
CA ARG A 193 12.54 -7.01 12.78
C ARG A 193 13.15 -7.78 11.60
N LEU A 194 12.61 -7.60 10.39
CA LEU A 194 13.16 -8.21 9.18
C LEU A 194 14.62 -7.80 8.92
N LEU A 195 15.00 -6.58 9.31
CA LEU A 195 16.38 -6.09 9.24
C LEU A 195 17.27 -6.64 10.36
N GLU A 196 16.72 -6.88 11.56
CA GLU A 196 17.44 -7.47 12.70
C GLU A 196 17.72 -8.97 12.50
N VAL A 197 16.77 -9.72 11.92
CA VAL A 197 16.95 -11.15 11.62
C VAL A 197 17.88 -11.38 10.42
N GLY A 198 18.03 -10.39 9.52
CA GLY A 198 18.97 -10.46 8.40
C GLY A 198 20.45 -10.45 8.78
N ASP A 199 20.79 -10.05 10.02
CA ASP A 199 22.17 -9.94 10.52
C ASP A 199 22.55 -11.09 11.48
N THR A 200 21.62 -12.00 11.78
CA THR A 200 21.84 -13.14 12.68
C THR A 200 21.62 -14.46 11.94
N SER A 201 22.68 -14.94 11.29
CA SER A 201 22.77 -16.36 10.95
C SER A 201 22.88 -17.18 12.23
N ASP A 202 22.08 -18.23 12.32
CA ASP A 202 22.04 -19.27 13.36
C ASP A 202 21.37 -18.92 14.70
N ASP A 203 20.04 -18.77 14.71
CA ASP A 203 19.25 -19.38 15.78
C ASP A 203 17.85 -19.79 15.31
N HIS A 204 17.44 -21.02 15.61
CA HIS A 204 16.12 -21.56 15.28
C HIS A 204 15.07 -20.97 16.24
N THR A 205 14.72 -19.70 16.04
CA THR A 205 13.51 -19.15 16.65
C THR A 205 12.32 -19.64 15.83
N GLU A 206 11.35 -20.26 16.48
CA GLU A 206 10.09 -20.67 15.86
C GLU A 206 9.38 -19.41 15.30
N GLU A 207 9.55 -19.16 14.01
CA GLU A 207 8.92 -18.04 13.31
C GLU A 207 7.40 -18.19 13.39
N GLY A 208 6.73 -17.14 13.89
CA GLY A 208 5.27 -17.11 13.94
C GLY A 208 4.68 -17.17 12.52
N PRO A 209 3.45 -17.70 12.35
CA PRO A 209 2.80 -17.78 11.04
C PRO A 209 2.65 -16.43 10.32
N GLU A 210 2.61 -15.31 11.07
CA GLU A 210 2.60 -13.96 10.51
C GLU A 210 3.96 -13.55 9.92
N GLU A 211 5.08 -13.86 10.59
CA GLU A 211 6.43 -13.51 10.12
C GLU A 211 6.82 -14.30 8.87
N VAL A 212 6.38 -15.57 8.79
CA VAL A 212 6.56 -16.39 7.58
C VAL A 212 5.76 -15.83 6.40
N ALA A 213 4.53 -15.38 6.62
CA ALA A 213 3.69 -14.80 5.57
C ALA A 213 4.25 -13.46 5.04
N GLU A 214 4.77 -12.61 5.93
CA GLU A 214 5.40 -11.34 5.55
C GLU A 214 6.71 -11.53 4.79
N ARG A 215 7.54 -12.50 5.21
CA ARG A 215 8.74 -12.91 4.47
C ARG A 215 8.40 -13.50 3.10
N ASP A 216 7.35 -14.30 3.01
CA ASP A 216 6.91 -14.89 1.75
C ASP A 216 6.44 -13.79 0.78
N LEU A 217 5.69 -12.79 1.25
CA LEU A 217 5.30 -11.63 0.43
C LEU A 217 6.50 -10.79 -0.02
N PHE A 218 7.49 -10.58 0.84
CA PHE A 218 8.69 -9.81 0.52
C PHE A 218 9.62 -10.55 -0.45
N THR A 219 9.74 -11.87 -0.33
CA THR A 219 10.53 -12.67 -1.27
C THR A 219 9.77 -13.02 -2.53
N ARG A 220 8.44 -12.80 -2.55
CA ARG A 220 7.57 -13.07 -3.68
C ARG A 220 8.04 -12.33 -4.92
N ARG A 221 8.20 -13.08 -5.99
CA ARG A 221 8.57 -12.53 -7.30
C ARG A 221 7.34 -12.40 -8.16
N THR A 222 7.28 -11.33 -8.92
CA THR A 222 6.25 -11.08 -9.92
C THR A 222 6.90 -11.04 -11.29
N VAL A 223 6.13 -11.33 -12.34
CA VAL A 223 6.60 -11.10 -13.71
C VAL A 223 6.56 -9.60 -13.95
N THR A 224 7.73 -8.99 -14.11
CA THR A 224 7.85 -7.55 -14.32
C THR A 224 8.18 -7.21 -15.76
N GLU A 225 8.76 -8.15 -16.53
CA GLU A 225 9.00 -7.92 -17.95
C GLU A 225 8.66 -9.14 -18.81
N ILE A 226 8.07 -8.88 -19.97
CA ILE A 226 7.85 -9.85 -21.04
C ILE A 226 8.70 -9.41 -22.24
N VAL A 227 9.74 -10.18 -22.54
CA VAL A 227 10.58 -9.98 -23.72
C VAL A 227 10.02 -10.81 -24.87
N TYR A 228 9.80 -10.18 -26.02
CA TYR A 228 9.11 -10.82 -27.14
C TYR A 228 9.69 -10.44 -28.49
N LYS A 229 9.50 -11.32 -29.46
CA LYS A 229 9.95 -11.12 -30.85
C LYS A 229 9.03 -10.13 -31.56
N ARG A 230 9.63 -9.12 -32.19
CA ARG A 230 8.95 -8.20 -33.11
C ARG A 230 9.24 -8.59 -34.56
N ARG A 231 8.55 -7.93 -35.51
CA ARG A 231 8.83 -8.10 -36.95
C ARG A 231 10.29 -7.79 -37.28
N PHE A 232 10.87 -6.83 -36.54
CA PHE A 232 12.28 -6.52 -36.55
C PHE A 232 12.75 -6.35 -35.11
N GLY A 233 13.76 -7.13 -34.70
CA GLY A 233 14.33 -7.10 -33.35
C GLY A 233 13.42 -7.65 -32.26
N GLU A 234 13.72 -7.23 -31.04
CA GLU A 234 13.04 -7.62 -29.81
C GLU A 234 12.27 -6.44 -29.24
N GLY A 235 11.22 -6.76 -28.51
CA GLY A 235 10.43 -5.81 -27.74
C GLY A 235 10.39 -6.23 -26.28
N GLU A 236 10.22 -5.24 -25.42
CA GLU A 236 10.03 -5.46 -24.00
C GLU A 236 8.68 -4.83 -23.61
N ARG A 237 7.94 -5.52 -22.73
CA ARG A 237 6.77 -5.00 -22.04
C ARG A 237 7.06 -5.04 -20.56
N GLN A 238 6.95 -3.90 -19.89
CA GLN A 238 7.14 -3.80 -18.46
C GLN A 238 5.78 -3.76 -17.74
N ALA A 239 5.68 -4.43 -16.61
CA ALA A 239 4.55 -4.33 -15.71
C ALA A 239 4.65 -2.99 -14.97
N CYS A 240 3.59 -2.19 -15.00
CA CYS A 240 3.51 -1.02 -14.12
C CYS A 240 3.23 -1.45 -12.67
N THR A 241 3.36 -0.50 -11.73
CA THR A 241 3.14 -0.74 -10.29
C THR A 241 1.77 -1.35 -9.99
N THR A 242 0.69 -0.94 -10.68
CA THR A 242 -0.62 -1.58 -10.51
C THR A 242 -0.60 -3.05 -10.91
N SER A 243 0.02 -3.39 -12.04
CA SER A 243 0.11 -4.78 -12.50
C SER A 243 0.88 -5.65 -11.52
N VAL A 244 1.93 -5.12 -10.88
CA VAL A 244 2.65 -5.80 -9.80
C VAL A 244 1.77 -5.99 -8.57
N LEU A 245 1.04 -4.95 -8.13
CA LEU A 245 0.10 -5.05 -7.01
C LEU A 245 -1.02 -6.06 -7.27
N LEU A 246 -1.54 -6.14 -8.50
CA LEU A 246 -2.54 -7.13 -8.87
C LEU A 246 -1.98 -8.54 -8.89
N GLN A 247 -0.74 -8.74 -9.37
CA GLN A 247 -0.08 -10.05 -9.29
C GLN A 247 0.12 -10.51 -7.83
N LEU A 248 0.33 -9.58 -6.90
CA LEU A 248 0.43 -9.91 -5.47
C LEU A 248 -0.92 -10.20 -4.83
N ALA A 249 -1.96 -9.48 -5.24
CA ALA A 249 -3.34 -9.73 -4.79
C ALA A 249 -3.91 -11.04 -5.38
N PHE A 250 -3.45 -11.39 -6.59
CA PHE A 250 -3.80 -12.60 -7.35
C PHE A 250 -2.54 -13.43 -7.61
N PRO A 251 -1.98 -14.05 -6.57
CA PRO A 251 -0.73 -14.82 -6.67
C PRO A 251 -0.76 -15.87 -7.78
N GLU A 252 -1.91 -16.48 -8.00
CA GLU A 252 -2.14 -17.51 -9.00
C GLU A 252 -1.92 -16.99 -10.43
N SER A 253 -1.99 -15.67 -10.65
CA SER A 253 -1.71 -15.06 -11.96
C SER A 253 -0.24 -15.20 -12.34
N THR A 254 0.68 -14.93 -11.41
CA THR A 254 2.11 -15.15 -11.62
C THR A 254 2.39 -16.63 -11.79
N ASP A 255 1.80 -17.48 -10.95
CA ASP A 255 1.99 -18.93 -11.04
C ASP A 255 1.52 -19.47 -12.40
N ALA A 256 0.38 -18.98 -12.89
CA ALA A 256 -0.14 -19.35 -14.21
C ALA A 256 0.77 -18.89 -15.35
N MET A 257 1.31 -17.66 -15.29
CA MET A 257 2.27 -17.18 -16.30
C MET A 257 3.53 -18.05 -16.32
N LEU A 258 4.08 -18.40 -15.15
CA LEU A 258 5.29 -19.20 -15.03
C LEU A 258 5.06 -20.66 -15.46
N ALA A 259 3.92 -21.25 -15.09
CA ALA A 259 3.52 -22.58 -15.54
C ALA A 259 3.37 -22.64 -17.06
N LEU A 260 2.65 -21.69 -17.66
CA LEU A 260 2.45 -21.63 -19.12
C LEU A 260 3.75 -21.33 -19.87
N ALA A 261 4.66 -20.56 -19.29
CA ALA A 261 6.00 -20.35 -19.83
C ALA A 261 6.81 -21.64 -19.83
N ALA A 262 6.82 -22.38 -18.71
CA ALA A 262 7.51 -23.66 -18.60
C ALA A 262 6.97 -24.70 -19.59
N GLU A 263 5.64 -24.83 -19.71
CA GLU A 263 4.98 -25.71 -20.69
C GLU A 263 5.40 -25.43 -22.14
N ARG A 264 5.68 -24.16 -22.47
CA ARG A 264 6.05 -23.72 -23.82
C ARG A 264 7.55 -23.61 -24.04
N GLY A 265 8.36 -23.93 -23.03
CA GLY A 265 9.81 -23.79 -23.10
C GLY A 265 10.28 -22.34 -23.20
N VAL A 266 9.48 -21.38 -22.74
CA VAL A 266 9.87 -19.96 -22.64
C VAL A 266 10.86 -19.80 -21.49
N ARG A 267 11.92 -19.03 -21.70
CA ARG A 267 12.95 -18.80 -20.67
C ARG A 267 12.38 -17.95 -19.54
N VAL A 268 12.51 -18.41 -18.30
CA VAL A 268 12.22 -17.60 -17.11
C VAL A 268 13.54 -17.12 -16.52
N VAL A 269 13.73 -15.80 -16.43
CA VAL A 269 14.91 -15.17 -15.85
C VAL A 269 14.53 -14.51 -14.53
N HIS A 270 15.19 -15.00 -13.50
CA HIS A 270 15.11 -14.49 -12.15
C HIS A 270 16.16 -13.39 -11.97
N VAL A 271 15.76 -12.13 -12.09
CA VAL A 271 16.72 -11.02 -12.01
C VAL A 271 17.21 -10.89 -10.56
N PRO A 272 18.54 -11.00 -10.32
CA PRO A 272 19.10 -10.89 -8.99
C PRO A 272 18.90 -9.47 -8.46
N VAL A 273 18.78 -9.34 -7.15
CA VAL A 273 18.69 -8.04 -6.51
C VAL A 273 19.95 -7.77 -5.71
N ASP A 274 20.42 -6.54 -5.75
CA ASP A 274 21.51 -6.08 -4.90
C ASP A 274 21.03 -6.03 -3.44
N GLU A 275 21.68 -6.79 -2.56
CA GLU A 275 21.37 -6.86 -1.13
C GLU A 275 21.47 -5.47 -0.47
N GLY A 276 22.33 -4.59 -0.98
CA GLY A 276 22.44 -3.20 -0.52
C GLY A 276 21.20 -2.34 -0.84
N GLU A 277 20.51 -2.64 -1.95
CA GLU A 277 19.27 -1.97 -2.33
C GLU A 277 18.10 -2.44 -1.47
N MET A 278 18.13 -3.67 -0.95
CA MET A 278 17.08 -4.24 -0.11
C MET A 278 16.91 -3.45 1.20
N GLY A 279 18.00 -3.22 1.94
CA GLY A 279 17.96 -2.46 3.19
C GLY A 279 17.56 -0.98 3.02
N ALA A 280 18.00 -0.36 1.92
CA ALA A 280 17.59 1.02 1.58
C ALA A 280 16.13 1.11 1.13
N THR A 281 15.58 0.05 0.53
CA THR A 281 14.18 -0.05 0.11
C THR A 281 13.27 -0.28 1.30
N ILE A 282 13.66 -1.16 2.22
CA ILE A 282 12.93 -1.43 3.47
C ILE A 282 12.80 -0.15 4.32
N LYS A 283 13.89 0.63 4.48
CA LYS A 283 13.82 1.94 5.15
C LYS A 283 12.92 2.95 4.45
N ARG A 284 12.74 2.84 3.14
CA ARG A 284 11.81 3.67 2.35
C ARG A 284 10.35 3.23 2.53
N ALA A 285 10.07 1.98 2.91
CA ALA A 285 8.71 1.45 3.10
C ALA A 285 7.87 2.21 4.15
N ALA A 286 8.47 2.63 5.26
CA ALA A 286 7.79 3.47 6.26
C ALA A 286 7.42 4.87 5.71
N SER A 287 8.31 5.46 4.89
CA SER A 287 8.02 6.69 4.15
C SER A 287 6.91 6.48 3.12
N TRP A 288 6.87 5.30 2.48
CA TRP A 288 5.85 4.96 1.49
C TRP A 288 4.44 4.88 2.07
N ARG A 289 4.30 4.30 3.26
CA ARG A 289 3.00 4.24 3.95
C ARG A 289 2.47 5.64 4.26
N SER A 290 3.33 6.52 4.77
CA SER A 290 2.99 7.92 5.04
C SER A 290 2.59 8.67 3.77
N ALA A 291 3.32 8.43 2.66
CA ALA A 291 3.00 9.02 1.37
C ALA A 291 1.67 8.52 0.79
N ALA A 292 1.38 7.21 0.89
CA ALA A 292 0.13 6.61 0.44
C ALA A 292 -1.09 7.13 1.23
N LEU A 293 -0.94 7.26 2.56
CA LEU A 293 -1.97 7.86 3.42
C LEU A 293 -2.19 9.34 3.10
N GLY A 294 -1.11 10.12 2.95
CA GLY A 294 -1.19 11.52 2.55
C GLY A 294 -1.80 11.72 1.17
N LEU A 295 -1.57 10.79 0.23
CA LEU A 295 -2.20 10.81 -1.09
C LEU A 295 -3.71 10.53 -1.01
N ARG A 296 -4.12 9.53 -0.21
CA ARG A 296 -5.54 9.25 0.07
C ARG A 296 -6.26 10.48 0.62
N GLU A 297 -5.64 11.19 1.56
CA GLU A 297 -6.19 12.44 2.11
C GLU A 297 -6.26 13.58 1.09
N ARG A 298 -5.22 13.74 0.24
CA ARG A 298 -5.22 14.77 -0.81
C ARG A 298 -6.36 14.57 -1.81
N PHE A 299 -6.62 13.33 -2.21
CA PHE A 299 -7.74 13.01 -3.10
C PHE A 299 -9.09 13.23 -2.40
N ALA A 300 -9.25 12.79 -1.16
CA ALA A 300 -10.46 13.06 -0.39
C ALA A 300 -10.74 14.57 -0.22
N ARG A 301 -9.69 15.39 -0.10
CA ARG A 301 -9.80 16.85 0.08
C ARG A 301 -10.01 17.60 -1.25
N ALA A 302 -9.44 17.13 -2.35
CA ALA A 302 -9.68 17.67 -3.70
C ALA A 302 -11.12 17.42 -4.18
N GLU A 303 -11.84 16.51 -3.54
CA GLU A 303 -13.25 16.16 -3.77
C GLU A 303 -14.25 16.92 -2.86
N GLY A 304 -13.83 18.00 -2.18
CA GLY A 304 -14.73 18.88 -1.43
C GLY A 304 -15.97 19.31 -2.24
N PRO A 305 -17.14 19.45 -1.60
CA PRO A 305 -18.44 19.22 -2.22
C PRO A 305 -18.68 20.18 -3.37
N THR A 306 -18.61 19.66 -4.59
CA THR A 306 -19.08 20.37 -5.78
C THR A 306 -20.56 20.01 -5.94
N ALA A 307 -21.40 21.02 -5.69
CA ALA A 307 -22.86 21.00 -5.80
C ALA A 307 -23.36 20.57 -7.19
#